data_AF-A0A3D2CHH0-F1
#
_entry.id   AF-A0A3D2CHH0-F1
#
_cell.length_a   1.000
_cell.length_b   1.000
_cell.length_c   1.000
_cell.angle_alpha   90.00
_cell.angle_beta   90.00
_cell.angle_gamma   90.00
#
_symmetry.space_group_name_H-M   'P 1'
#
loop_
_entity.id
_entity.type
_entity.pdbx_description
1 polymer ?
#
loop_
_entity_poly.entity_id
_entity_poly.type
_entity_poly.pdbx_seq_one_letter_code
_entity_poly.pdbx_strand_id
1 'polypeptide(L)'
;MKTTPLAAIVALSSLALTNEAAAVPVTVQLTADNAYAIYTGSGSTVTDHWATEFNSLAGQIATPETYSFTMNDDDVIYVVAWSDDATHQGLLAEFDIGGTIVTTSSTHWEVMATGIDLDVGDPAPTIDNLTTQVQLGDAGGGASGGWVTPELGDLNDGSALVDVPAMASYVQWAWYRSAETASGDTTFLPGANHDEYLIFRMKFPMEGCCLGDECFNTDPDDCMSLGGIPLGDELLCEDFAGECVDLIEEAGACCTKDECVELSREACLEEEGTYLGDEVSCDDVDVDCTVEEPPETGACCVDGECVEMEHDKCLEQGGEFAGVGVTCDDIVGECDEPVSDDGACCTDDMCEVIDRVTCEEGGGVFWGVGTDCDSADIECPADDG
;
A
#
# COMPACT_ATOMS: atom_id res chain seq x y z
N MET A 1 -20.98 -57.05 -31.84
CA MET A 1 -21.48 -55.89 -31.06
C MET A 1 -20.31 -55.38 -30.24
N LYS A 2 -19.70 -54.26 -30.67
CA LYS A 2 -18.58 -53.62 -29.97
C LYS A 2 -19.16 -52.67 -28.92
N THR A 3 -18.78 -52.84 -27.66
CA THR A 3 -19.08 -51.93 -26.56
C THR A 3 -18.08 -50.78 -26.56
N THR A 4 -18.56 -49.54 -26.62
CA THR A 4 -17.74 -48.33 -26.49
C THR A 4 -17.89 -47.82 -25.05
N PRO A 5 -16.81 -47.46 -24.33
CA PRO A 5 -16.93 -46.91 -22.98
C PRO A 5 -17.36 -45.43 -23.05
N LEU A 6 -18.20 -45.04 -22.10
CA LEU A 6 -18.68 -43.68 -21.90
C LEU A 6 -17.59 -42.91 -21.12
N ALA A 7 -17.00 -41.87 -21.72
CA ALA A 7 -16.09 -40.98 -21.02
C ALA A 7 -16.90 -40.04 -20.10
N ALA A 8 -16.63 -40.08 -18.80
CA ALA A 8 -17.16 -39.12 -17.85
C ALA A 8 -16.33 -37.83 -17.95
N ILE A 9 -16.97 -36.74 -18.39
CA ILE A 9 -16.40 -35.40 -18.31
C ILE A 9 -16.58 -34.95 -16.85
N VAL A 10 -15.48 -34.86 -16.11
CA VAL A 10 -15.44 -34.19 -14.81
C VAL A 10 -15.29 -32.70 -15.12
N ALA A 11 -16.35 -31.93 -14.93
CA ALA A 11 -16.25 -30.48 -14.93
C ALA A 11 -15.57 -30.07 -13.61
N LEU A 12 -14.32 -29.61 -13.68
CA LEU A 12 -13.73 -28.85 -12.58
C LEU A 12 -14.42 -27.49 -12.55
N SER A 13 -15.33 -27.30 -11.60
CA SER A 13 -15.77 -25.96 -11.20
C SER A 13 -14.63 -25.33 -10.39
N SER A 14 -13.96 -24.34 -10.97
CA SER A 14 -13.13 -23.39 -10.22
C SER A 14 -14.02 -22.72 -9.17
N LEU A 15 -13.83 -23.06 -7.90
CA LEU A 15 -14.33 -22.24 -6.80
C LEU A 15 -13.49 -20.96 -6.82
N ALA A 16 -14.09 -19.87 -7.30
CA ALA A 16 -13.60 -18.55 -6.95
C ALA A 16 -13.82 -18.41 -5.43
N LEU A 17 -12.73 -18.40 -4.68
CA LEU A 17 -12.74 -17.94 -3.29
C LEU A 17 -13.00 -16.44 -3.38
N THR A 18 -14.22 -16.02 -3.08
CA THR A 18 -14.49 -14.61 -2.80
C THR A 18 -14.00 -14.37 -1.38
N ASN A 19 -12.93 -13.58 -1.20
CA ASN A 19 -12.67 -12.93 0.07
C ASN A 19 -13.90 -12.05 0.33
N GLU A 20 -14.73 -12.39 1.31
CA GLU A 20 -15.70 -11.43 1.82
C GLU A 20 -14.93 -10.50 2.76
N ALA A 21 -14.98 -9.19 2.48
CA ALA A 21 -14.43 -8.15 3.33
C ALA A 21 -14.88 -8.36 4.79
N ALA A 22 -13.96 -8.28 5.74
CA ALA A 22 -14.29 -8.56 7.14
C ALA A 22 -15.09 -7.39 7.71
N ALA A 23 -16.29 -7.65 8.22
CA ALA A 23 -17.09 -6.61 8.84
C ALA A 23 -16.46 -6.15 10.18
N VAL A 24 -16.06 -4.89 10.26
CA VAL A 24 -15.45 -4.26 11.43
C VAL A 24 -16.52 -3.53 12.24
N PRO A 25 -16.69 -3.82 13.55
CA PRO A 25 -17.61 -3.07 14.40
C PRO A 25 -17.01 -1.72 14.75
N VAL A 26 -17.82 -0.66 14.65
CA VAL A 26 -17.46 0.71 15.01
C VAL A 26 -18.39 1.22 16.11
N THR A 27 -17.83 1.82 17.15
CA THR A 27 -18.54 2.68 18.10
C THR A 27 -17.89 4.04 18.11
N VAL A 28 -18.67 5.11 18.05
CA VAL A 28 -18.16 6.48 18.06
C VAL A 28 -18.89 7.30 19.09
N GLN A 29 -18.15 8.08 19.87
CA GLN A 29 -18.66 9.21 20.63
C GLN A 29 -18.17 10.51 19.99
N LEU A 30 -19.09 11.40 19.63
CA LEU A 30 -18.74 12.64 18.94
C LEU A 30 -19.65 13.81 19.28
N THR A 31 -19.14 15.02 19.05
CA THR A 31 -19.85 16.29 19.11
C THR A 31 -19.18 17.30 18.18
N ALA A 32 -19.91 18.32 17.76
CA ALA A 32 -19.38 19.44 16.99
C ALA A 32 -20.06 20.75 17.40
N ASP A 33 -19.37 21.87 17.24
CA ASP A 33 -20.01 23.19 17.22
C ASP A 33 -20.20 23.59 15.74
N ASN A 34 -21.37 23.38 15.12
CA ASN A 34 -22.68 23.06 15.72
C ASN A 34 -23.28 21.74 15.22
N ALA A 35 -22.87 21.22 14.06
CA ALA A 35 -23.55 20.11 13.42
C ALA A 35 -22.56 19.11 12.82
N TYR A 36 -23.00 17.86 12.75
CA TYR A 36 -22.24 16.81 12.09
C TYR A 36 -23.12 15.76 11.44
N ALA A 37 -22.53 14.98 10.54
CA ALA A 37 -23.10 13.75 10.00
C ALA A 37 -22.02 12.70 9.74
N ILE A 38 -22.37 11.41 9.89
CA ILE A 38 -21.44 10.28 9.78
C ILE A 38 -21.81 9.42 8.58
N TYR A 39 -20.82 9.10 7.76
CA TYR A 39 -20.97 8.25 6.58
C TYR A 39 -19.84 7.23 6.50
N THR A 40 -20.06 6.18 5.72
CA THR A 40 -19.01 5.24 5.29
C THR A 40 -19.05 5.05 3.79
N GLY A 41 -17.97 4.55 3.20
CA GLY A 41 -17.89 4.29 1.77
C GLY A 41 -16.62 3.55 1.37
N SER A 42 -16.59 3.00 0.15
CA SER A 42 -15.43 2.30 -0.40
C SER A 42 -14.68 3.22 -1.37
N GLY A 43 -13.38 3.43 -1.11
CA GLY A 43 -12.56 4.41 -1.82
C GLY A 43 -13.23 5.79 -1.87
N SER A 44 -13.33 6.37 -3.08
CA SER A 44 -13.97 7.68 -3.29
C SER A 44 -15.51 7.67 -3.35
N THR A 45 -16.17 6.54 -3.05
CA THR A 45 -17.63 6.41 -3.17
C THR A 45 -18.27 6.25 -1.79
N VAL A 46 -19.11 7.20 -1.40
CA VAL A 46 -19.90 7.09 -0.17
C VAL A 46 -21.07 6.14 -0.41
N THR A 47 -21.33 5.25 0.54
CA THR A 47 -22.36 4.21 0.42
C THR A 47 -23.45 4.33 1.48
N ASP A 48 -23.09 4.73 2.70
CA ASP A 48 -23.99 4.68 3.85
C ASP A 48 -24.00 5.99 4.64
N HIS A 49 -25.17 6.34 5.16
CA HIS A 49 -25.39 7.47 6.05
C HIS A 49 -25.91 6.96 7.40
N TRP A 50 -25.15 7.16 8.46
CA TRP A 50 -25.40 6.56 9.76
C TRP A 50 -26.10 7.49 10.74
N ALA A 51 -25.69 8.77 10.76
CA ALA A 51 -26.16 9.73 11.74
C ALA A 51 -26.09 11.17 11.23
N THR A 52 -26.94 12.02 11.79
CA THR A 52 -26.86 13.48 11.71
C THR A 52 -27.35 14.06 13.02
N GLU A 53 -26.67 15.06 13.55
CA GLU A 53 -27.09 15.78 14.75
C GLU A 53 -26.80 17.29 14.64
N PHE A 54 -27.59 18.07 15.39
CA PHE A 54 -27.52 19.53 15.44
C PHE A 54 -27.55 20.06 16.88
N ASN A 55 -26.44 20.63 17.32
CA ASN A 55 -26.32 21.33 18.58
C ASN A 55 -26.91 22.75 18.49
N SER A 56 -28.24 22.86 18.49
CA SER A 56 -28.96 24.15 18.45
C SER A 56 -28.78 25.02 19.70
N LEU A 57 -28.23 24.46 20.79
CA LEU A 57 -27.95 25.14 22.04
C LEU A 57 -26.52 24.82 22.47
N ALA A 58 -25.78 25.82 22.96
CA ALA A 58 -24.39 25.67 23.41
C ALA A 58 -24.18 24.55 24.45
N GLY A 59 -25.20 24.25 25.27
CA GLY A 59 -25.12 23.17 26.26
C GLY A 59 -25.14 21.77 25.67
N GLN A 60 -25.58 21.59 24.42
CA GLN A 60 -25.61 20.29 23.74
C GLN A 60 -24.22 19.87 23.26
N ILE A 61 -23.35 20.84 22.96
CA ILE A 61 -21.96 20.59 22.56
C ILE A 61 -21.21 19.79 23.64
N ALA A 62 -21.50 20.05 24.92
CA ALA A 62 -20.90 19.37 26.08
C ALA A 62 -21.50 17.97 26.37
N THR A 63 -22.50 17.54 25.59
CA THR A 63 -23.19 16.25 25.76
C THR A 63 -23.12 15.46 24.46
N PRO A 64 -22.02 14.73 24.21
CA PRO A 64 -21.79 14.09 22.93
C PRO A 64 -22.75 12.91 22.75
N GLU A 65 -23.08 12.61 21.50
CA GLU A 65 -23.87 11.44 21.15
C GLU A 65 -22.96 10.22 20.97
N THR A 66 -23.57 9.03 21.00
CA THR A 66 -22.88 7.77 20.75
C THR A 66 -23.62 6.95 19.71
N TYR A 67 -22.91 6.47 18.70
CA TYR A 67 -23.44 5.63 17.63
C TYR A 67 -22.63 4.34 17.53
N SER A 68 -23.28 3.28 17.04
CA SER A 68 -22.61 2.02 16.73
C SER A 68 -23.10 1.50 15.38
N PHE A 69 -22.16 1.07 14.53
CA PHE A 69 -22.41 0.52 13.21
C PHE A 69 -21.34 -0.52 12.84
N THR A 70 -21.44 -1.10 11.65
CA THR A 70 -20.44 -2.00 11.08
C THR A 70 -20.08 -1.52 9.69
N MET A 71 -18.80 -1.58 9.35
CA MET A 71 -18.26 -1.23 8.03
C MET A 71 -17.38 -2.37 7.52
N ASN A 72 -16.99 -2.34 6.26
CA ASN A 72 -15.95 -3.24 5.75
C ASN A 72 -14.56 -2.78 6.24
N ASP A 73 -13.60 -3.70 6.26
CA ASP A 73 -12.21 -3.42 6.65
C ASP A 73 -11.47 -2.48 5.70
N ASP A 74 -11.98 -2.30 4.48
CA ASP A 74 -11.51 -1.35 3.45
C ASP A 74 -12.39 -0.09 3.31
N ASP A 75 -13.40 0.09 4.19
CA ASP A 75 -14.26 1.27 4.14
C ASP A 75 -13.59 2.51 4.77
N VAL A 76 -13.84 3.66 4.16
CA VAL A 76 -13.50 4.98 4.65
C VAL A 76 -14.62 5.51 5.54
N ILE A 77 -14.27 6.02 6.72
CA ILE A 77 -15.20 6.78 7.58
C ILE A 77 -15.14 8.25 7.17
N TYR A 78 -16.31 8.85 6.95
CA TYR A 78 -16.44 10.29 6.71
C TYR A 78 -17.25 10.94 7.83
N VAL A 79 -16.73 12.03 8.39
CA VAL A 79 -17.48 12.92 9.28
C VAL A 79 -17.62 14.27 8.59
N VAL A 80 -18.83 14.64 8.26
CA VAL A 80 -19.15 15.98 7.75
C VAL A 80 -19.46 16.87 8.94
N ALA A 81 -18.87 18.05 9.04
CA ALA A 81 -19.15 19.00 10.12
C ALA A 81 -19.35 20.42 9.59
N TRP A 82 -20.24 21.18 10.25
CA TRP A 82 -20.47 22.60 9.95
C TRP A 82 -20.92 23.41 11.17
N SER A 83 -20.69 24.72 11.14
CA SER A 83 -20.94 25.66 12.25
C SER A 83 -22.04 26.69 11.94
N ASP A 84 -22.26 27.61 12.88
CA ASP A 84 -23.18 28.75 12.78
C ASP A 84 -22.45 30.09 12.64
N ASP A 85 -21.13 30.06 12.42
CA ASP A 85 -20.24 31.21 12.31
C ASP A 85 -20.28 32.18 13.50
N ALA A 86 -20.84 31.79 14.66
CA ALA A 86 -21.18 32.75 15.70
C ALA A 86 -20.13 32.86 16.80
N THR A 87 -19.75 31.73 17.43
CA THR A 87 -18.93 31.77 18.66
C THR A 87 -17.74 30.84 18.65
N HIS A 88 -17.96 29.53 18.57
CA HIS A 88 -16.90 28.55 18.37
C HIS A 88 -17.26 27.66 17.19
N GLN A 89 -16.29 26.87 16.77
CA GLN A 89 -16.38 25.86 15.73
C GLN A 89 -15.43 24.73 16.12
N GLY A 90 -15.65 23.52 15.61
CA GLY A 90 -14.78 22.39 15.88
C GLY A 90 -15.52 21.06 15.92
N LEU A 91 -14.78 19.99 15.63
CA LEU A 91 -15.21 18.61 15.77
C LEU A 91 -14.41 17.94 16.89
N LEU A 92 -15.09 17.19 17.76
CA LEU A 92 -14.48 16.35 18.78
C LEU A 92 -15.06 14.95 18.67
N ALA A 93 -14.23 13.96 18.38
CA ALA A 93 -14.66 12.57 18.26
C ALA A 93 -13.62 11.56 18.78
N GLU A 94 -14.13 10.45 19.30
CA GLU A 94 -13.40 9.23 19.66
C GLU A 94 -14.14 8.03 19.06
N PHE A 95 -13.44 7.27 18.22
CA PHE A 95 -13.90 6.07 17.56
C PHE A 95 -13.21 4.85 18.20
N ASP A 96 -13.97 3.78 18.40
CA ASP A 96 -13.50 2.42 18.67
C ASP A 96 -13.86 1.58 17.45
N ILE A 97 -12.84 1.17 16.70
CA ILE A 97 -12.94 0.49 15.41
C ILE A 97 -12.27 -0.87 15.56
N GLY A 98 -13.08 -1.92 15.74
CA GLY A 98 -12.55 -3.27 15.98
C GLY A 98 -11.71 -3.41 17.25
N GLY A 99 -11.76 -2.46 18.20
CA GLY A 99 -10.91 -2.39 19.38
C GLY A 99 -9.79 -1.34 19.29
N THR A 100 -9.56 -0.75 18.12
CA THR A 100 -8.58 0.33 17.91
C THR A 100 -9.23 1.67 18.20
N ILE A 101 -8.63 2.45 19.10
CA ILE A 101 -9.13 3.78 19.46
C ILE A 101 -8.51 4.83 18.56
N VAL A 102 -9.34 5.53 17.78
CA VAL A 102 -8.90 6.67 16.96
C VAL A 102 -9.63 7.93 17.39
N THR A 103 -8.88 8.98 17.66
CA THR A 103 -9.44 10.27 18.08
C THR A 103 -9.26 11.33 17.01
N THR A 104 -9.96 12.44 17.16
CA THR A 104 -9.78 13.67 16.35
C THR A 104 -8.36 14.24 16.41
N SER A 105 -7.57 13.92 17.45
CA SER A 105 -6.14 14.27 17.53
C SER A 105 -5.24 13.40 16.67
N SER A 106 -5.79 12.34 16.06
CA SER A 106 -5.01 11.37 15.32
C SER A 106 -4.56 11.94 13.97
N THR A 107 -3.32 11.63 13.58
CA THR A 107 -2.76 12.01 12.28
C THR A 107 -3.43 11.29 11.10
N HIS A 108 -4.24 10.26 11.37
CA HIS A 108 -5.02 9.54 10.34
C HIS A 108 -6.18 10.35 9.78
N TRP A 109 -6.52 11.49 10.39
CA TRP A 109 -7.56 12.36 9.85
C TRP A 109 -7.00 13.29 8.79
N GLU A 110 -7.68 13.30 7.65
CA GLU A 110 -7.61 14.38 6.69
C GLU A 110 -8.90 15.17 6.72
N VAL A 111 -8.83 16.45 6.33
CA VAL A 111 -9.99 17.32 6.16
C VAL A 111 -9.96 18.00 4.81
N MET A 112 -11.11 18.12 4.17
CA MET A 112 -11.32 18.97 2.99
C MET A 112 -12.37 20.03 3.30
N ALA A 113 -12.05 21.28 2.97
CA ALA A 113 -13.02 22.38 2.95
C ALA A 113 -13.69 22.44 1.59
N THR A 114 -15.03 22.39 1.58
CA THR A 114 -15.79 22.29 0.32
C THR A 114 -16.01 23.65 -0.34
N GLY A 115 -16.00 24.73 0.43
CA GLY A 115 -16.45 26.06 0.00
C GLY A 115 -17.97 26.17 -0.17
N ILE A 116 -18.73 25.24 0.41
CA ILE A 116 -20.20 25.20 0.37
C ILE A 116 -20.74 25.43 1.78
N ASP A 117 -21.19 26.64 2.03
CA ASP A 117 -21.72 27.06 3.33
C ASP A 117 -22.98 26.28 3.74
N LEU A 118 -22.93 25.60 4.89
CA LEU A 118 -24.10 25.02 5.57
C LEU A 118 -24.20 25.62 6.96
N ASP A 119 -25.41 25.98 7.35
CA ASP A 119 -25.72 26.57 8.65
C ASP A 119 -26.51 25.59 9.54
N VAL A 120 -26.73 25.99 10.79
CA VAL A 120 -27.64 25.30 11.71
C VAL A 120 -29.04 25.17 11.10
N GLY A 121 -29.46 23.92 10.92
CA GLY A 121 -30.77 23.54 10.38
C GLY A 121 -30.77 23.20 8.89
N ASP A 122 -29.66 23.43 8.18
CA ASP A 122 -29.49 22.88 6.84
C ASP A 122 -29.36 21.35 6.88
N PRO A 123 -29.92 20.62 5.91
CA PRO A 123 -29.82 19.17 5.89
C PRO A 123 -28.38 18.73 5.61
N ALA A 124 -27.97 17.62 6.23
CA ALA A 124 -26.71 16.99 5.89
C ALA A 124 -26.65 16.65 4.38
N PRO A 125 -25.46 16.71 3.75
CA PRO A 125 -25.29 16.37 2.34
C PRO A 125 -25.84 14.98 2.00
N THR A 126 -26.47 14.83 0.84
CA THR A 126 -26.87 13.49 0.37
C THR A 126 -25.63 12.66 0.02
N ILE A 127 -25.75 11.33 0.01
CA ILE A 127 -24.67 10.41 -0.40
C ILE A 127 -24.08 10.79 -1.77
N ASP A 128 -24.93 11.13 -2.75
CA ASP A 128 -24.48 11.54 -4.08
C ASP A 128 -23.70 12.87 -4.05
N ASN A 129 -24.16 13.84 -3.23
CA ASN A 129 -23.46 15.10 -3.07
C ASN A 129 -22.13 14.93 -2.34
N LEU A 130 -22.10 14.12 -1.29
CA LEU A 130 -20.88 13.86 -0.53
C LEU A 130 -19.87 13.10 -1.38
N THR A 131 -20.29 12.07 -2.12
CA THR A 131 -19.45 11.35 -3.10
C THR A 131 -18.83 12.31 -4.11
N THR A 132 -19.61 13.25 -4.63
CA THR A 132 -19.10 14.27 -5.57
C THR A 132 -18.02 15.14 -4.93
N GLN A 133 -18.18 15.53 -3.66
CA GLN A 133 -17.19 16.33 -2.94
C GLN A 133 -15.94 15.51 -2.59
N VAL A 134 -16.08 14.24 -2.20
CA VAL A 134 -14.94 13.35 -1.92
C VAL A 134 -14.07 13.19 -3.17
N GLN A 135 -14.69 12.88 -4.32
CA GLN A 135 -13.99 12.79 -5.60
C GLN A 135 -13.33 14.10 -6.03
N LEU A 136 -13.94 15.24 -5.67
CA LEU A 136 -13.34 16.54 -5.89
C LEU A 136 -12.10 16.75 -5.02
N GLY A 137 -12.13 16.32 -3.76
CA GLY A 137 -10.97 16.36 -2.85
C GLY A 137 -9.82 15.49 -3.34
N ASP A 138 -10.11 14.27 -3.80
CA ASP A 138 -9.12 13.34 -4.37
C ASP A 138 -8.43 13.95 -5.61
N ALA A 139 -9.13 14.80 -6.36
CA ALA A 139 -8.60 15.52 -7.50
C ALA A 139 -7.87 16.84 -7.14
N GLY A 140 -7.60 17.11 -5.86
CA GLY A 140 -6.98 18.36 -5.39
C GLY A 140 -7.91 19.58 -5.49
N GLY A 141 -9.22 19.36 -5.43
CA GLY A 141 -10.25 20.40 -5.52
C GLY A 141 -10.75 20.91 -4.17
N GLY A 142 -11.96 21.49 -4.15
CA GLY A 142 -12.49 22.16 -2.95
C GLY A 142 -11.79 23.49 -2.66
N ALA A 143 -12.20 24.16 -1.57
CA ALA A 143 -11.62 25.41 -1.12
C ALA A 143 -10.22 25.21 -0.51
N SER A 144 -9.97 24.05 0.09
CA SER A 144 -8.66 23.67 0.63
C SER A 144 -7.63 23.25 -0.44
N GLY A 145 -8.06 23.00 -1.69
CA GLY A 145 -7.17 22.51 -2.74
C GLY A 145 -6.77 21.03 -2.58
N GLY A 146 -7.68 20.23 -2.04
CA GLY A 146 -7.53 18.81 -1.75
C GLY A 146 -7.69 18.50 -0.26
N TRP A 147 -7.32 17.27 0.10
CA TRP A 147 -7.22 16.80 1.47
C TRP A 147 -6.00 17.41 2.15
N VAL A 148 -6.19 17.92 3.37
CA VAL A 148 -5.12 18.51 4.18
C VAL A 148 -5.22 18.01 5.61
N THR A 149 -4.15 18.18 6.38
CA THR A 149 -4.17 17.90 7.83
C THR A 149 -5.08 18.89 8.55
N PRO A 150 -6.03 18.43 9.39
CA PRO A 150 -6.80 19.32 10.24
C PRO A 150 -5.91 20.00 11.27
N GLU A 151 -6.21 21.26 11.58
CA GLU A 151 -5.56 21.96 12.68
C GLU A 151 -6.14 21.46 14.00
N LEU A 152 -5.26 21.15 14.95
CA LEU A 152 -5.64 20.72 16.29
C LEU A 152 -5.76 21.92 17.22
N GLY A 153 -6.87 21.97 17.94
CA GLY A 153 -7.18 22.93 18.98
C GLY A 153 -6.81 22.42 20.36
N ASP A 154 -7.50 22.97 21.36
CA ASP A 154 -7.24 22.64 22.75
C ASP A 154 -7.69 21.23 23.12
N LEU A 155 -7.06 20.69 24.17
CA LEU A 155 -7.46 19.44 24.80
C LEU A 155 -8.86 19.56 25.41
N ASN A 156 -9.55 18.44 25.50
CA ASN A 156 -10.81 18.28 26.22
C ASN A 156 -10.59 18.25 27.76
N ASP A 157 -9.87 19.23 28.29
CA ASP A 157 -9.53 19.35 29.71
C ASP A 157 -10.08 20.64 30.35
N GLY A 158 -10.96 21.34 29.61
CA GLY A 158 -11.57 22.60 30.01
C GLY A 158 -10.65 23.81 29.94
N SER A 159 -9.51 23.72 29.24
CA SER A 159 -8.52 24.80 29.19
C SER A 159 -8.87 25.95 28.22
N ALA A 160 -9.69 25.75 27.18
CA ALA A 160 -10.07 26.86 26.29
C ALA A 160 -11.35 26.71 25.43
N LEU A 161 -11.71 25.52 24.93
CA LEU A 161 -13.00 25.25 24.28
C LEU A 161 -14.03 24.62 25.25
N VAL A 162 -15.20 24.22 24.74
CA VAL A 162 -16.24 23.55 25.54
C VAL A 162 -15.68 22.25 26.11
N ASP A 163 -15.73 22.10 27.44
CA ASP A 163 -15.41 20.86 28.15
C ASP A 163 -16.52 19.83 27.90
N VAL A 164 -16.13 18.62 27.48
CA VAL A 164 -17.01 17.49 27.14
C VAL A 164 -16.72 16.34 28.12
N PRO A 165 -17.34 16.32 29.32
CA PRO A 165 -16.92 15.43 30.41
C PRO A 165 -17.12 13.94 30.15
N ALA A 166 -17.90 13.58 29.12
CA ALA A 166 -18.14 12.21 28.72
C ALA A 166 -16.98 11.62 27.90
N MET A 167 -16.17 12.48 27.27
CA MET A 167 -15.02 12.09 26.44
C MET A 167 -13.72 12.21 27.23
N ALA A 168 -12.69 11.48 26.79
CA ALA A 168 -11.40 11.51 27.45
C ALA A 168 -10.72 12.88 27.31
N SER A 169 -9.91 13.25 28.31
CA SER A 169 -9.31 14.59 28.37
C SER A 169 -8.12 14.81 27.44
N TYR A 170 -7.63 13.74 26.79
CA TYR A 170 -6.54 13.81 25.81
C TYR A 170 -7.04 14.01 24.38
N VAL A 171 -8.35 13.91 24.14
CA VAL A 171 -8.95 14.20 22.83
C VAL A 171 -8.86 15.72 22.60
N GLN A 172 -8.51 16.13 21.38
CA GLN A 172 -8.42 17.54 20.99
C GLN A 172 -9.48 17.85 19.95
N TRP A 173 -9.98 19.09 20.01
CA TRP A 173 -10.82 19.62 18.95
C TRP A 173 -10.02 19.70 17.64
N ALA A 174 -10.64 19.36 16.52
CA ALA A 174 -10.04 19.40 15.19
C ALA A 174 -10.91 20.23 14.25
N TRP A 175 -10.28 21.00 13.36
CA TRP A 175 -10.97 21.81 12.36
C TRP A 175 -10.08 22.17 11.16
N TYR A 176 -10.66 22.73 10.09
CA TYR A 176 -9.89 23.28 8.98
C TYR A 176 -9.67 24.78 9.14
N ARG A 177 -8.47 25.26 8.81
CA ARG A 177 -8.14 26.69 8.81
C ARG A 177 -8.06 27.24 7.38
N SER A 178 -9.01 28.10 7.00
CA SER A 178 -8.95 28.80 5.72
C SER A 178 -7.91 29.93 5.74
N ALA A 179 -7.45 30.31 4.56
CA ALA A 179 -6.49 31.40 4.38
C ALA A 179 -7.11 32.80 4.58
N GLU A 180 -8.43 32.93 4.53
CA GLU A 180 -9.16 34.21 4.52
C GLU A 180 -9.70 34.67 5.90
N THR A 181 -9.02 34.35 7.00
CA THR A 181 -9.50 34.83 8.30
C THR A 181 -9.07 36.27 8.60
N ALA A 182 -9.98 37.04 9.20
CA ALA A 182 -9.70 38.42 9.59
C ALA A 182 -8.56 38.47 10.63
N SER A 183 -7.83 39.58 10.69
CA SER A 183 -6.76 39.76 11.69
C SER A 183 -7.24 39.51 13.12
N GLY A 184 -6.78 38.41 13.74
CA GLY A 184 -7.09 38.05 15.14
C GLY A 184 -7.99 36.83 15.30
N ASP A 185 -8.42 36.24 14.18
CA ASP A 185 -9.21 35.02 14.11
C ASP A 185 -8.31 33.77 14.21
N THR A 186 -8.67 32.85 15.10
CA THR A 186 -8.07 31.53 15.23
C THR A 186 -8.98 30.51 14.56
N THR A 187 -8.49 29.28 14.40
CA THR A 187 -9.27 28.22 13.75
C THR A 187 -10.56 27.85 14.49
N PHE A 188 -10.66 28.16 15.78
CA PHE A 188 -11.77 27.77 16.64
C PHE A 188 -12.53 28.97 17.24
N LEU A 189 -12.00 30.18 17.08
CA LEU A 189 -12.47 31.39 17.78
C LEU A 189 -12.06 32.69 17.06
N PRO A 190 -13.00 33.63 16.81
CA PRO A 190 -14.45 33.43 16.90
C PRO A 190 -14.97 32.47 15.81
N GLY A 191 -16.25 32.11 15.90
CA GLY A 191 -17.02 31.50 14.81
C GLY A 191 -16.73 32.17 13.47
N ALA A 192 -16.40 31.37 12.46
CA ALA A 192 -16.11 31.83 11.11
C ALA A 192 -16.32 30.72 10.08
N ASN A 193 -16.63 31.15 8.86
CA ASN A 193 -17.05 30.27 7.79
C ASN A 193 -16.00 29.24 7.37
N HIS A 194 -14.69 29.44 7.59
CA HIS A 194 -13.63 28.46 7.28
C HIS A 194 -13.75 27.70 5.92
N ASP A 195 -14.47 28.23 4.95
CA ASP A 195 -14.90 27.53 3.72
C ASP A 195 -15.60 26.18 3.96
N GLU A 196 -16.33 26.08 5.07
CA GLU A 196 -17.13 24.93 5.47
C GLU A 196 -18.42 24.84 4.63
N TYR A 197 -19.14 23.70 4.60
CA TYR A 197 -19.00 22.50 5.41
C TYR A 197 -17.71 21.73 5.14
N LEU A 198 -17.19 21.10 6.19
CA LEU A 198 -15.96 20.32 6.17
C LEU A 198 -16.27 18.84 6.03
N ILE A 199 -15.38 18.12 5.32
CA ILE A 199 -15.41 16.67 5.24
C ILE A 199 -14.12 16.17 5.86
N PHE A 200 -14.23 15.54 7.03
CA PHE A 200 -13.16 14.77 7.63
C PHE A 200 -13.24 13.35 7.11
N ARG A 201 -12.10 12.73 6.80
CA ARG A 201 -12.05 11.31 6.43
C ARG A 201 -10.94 10.57 7.15
N MET A 202 -11.16 9.27 7.33
CA MET A 202 -10.19 8.31 7.82
C MET A 202 -10.32 7.04 6.97
N LYS A 203 -9.23 6.66 6.29
CA LYS A 203 -9.17 5.46 5.43
C LYS A 203 -8.72 4.24 6.23
N PHE A 204 -9.15 3.05 5.81
CA PHE A 204 -8.77 1.76 6.38
C PHE A 204 -8.43 0.75 5.27
N PRO A 205 -7.56 -0.24 5.53
CA PRO A 205 -6.77 -0.43 6.76
C PRO A 205 -5.76 0.71 6.95
N MET A 206 -5.37 0.97 8.20
CA MET A 206 -4.30 1.92 8.52
C MET A 206 -3.05 1.13 8.86
N GLU A 207 -1.93 1.47 8.22
CA GLU A 207 -0.62 0.94 8.58
C GLU A 207 0.42 2.05 8.54
N GLY A 208 1.58 1.80 9.15
CA GLY A 208 2.71 2.71 9.07
C GLY A 208 3.21 2.80 7.64
N CYS A 209 3.62 3.99 7.24
CA CYS A 209 4.23 4.30 5.97
C CYS A 209 5.58 4.94 6.22
N CYS A 210 6.62 4.34 5.65
CA CYS A 210 7.96 4.88 5.67
C CYS A 210 8.24 5.68 4.40
N LEU A 211 8.47 6.98 4.54
CA LEU A 211 8.89 7.86 3.45
C LEU A 211 10.23 8.49 3.81
N GLY A 212 11.32 7.90 3.29
CA GLY A 212 12.67 8.21 3.75
C GLY A 212 12.86 7.80 5.22
N ASP A 213 13.25 8.74 6.07
CA ASP A 213 13.49 8.49 7.51
C ASP A 213 12.22 8.72 8.37
N GLU A 214 11.13 9.21 7.78
CA GLU A 214 9.90 9.56 8.49
C GLU A 214 8.86 8.44 8.40
N CYS A 215 8.31 8.04 9.55
CA CYS A 215 7.16 7.15 9.62
C CYS A 215 5.89 7.95 9.92
N PHE A 216 4.85 7.75 9.12
CA PHE A 216 3.51 8.23 9.43
C PHE A 216 2.49 7.15 9.08
N ASN A 217 1.40 7.05 9.83
CA ASN A 217 0.37 6.07 9.51
C ASN A 217 -0.56 6.61 8.43
N THR A 218 -0.83 5.80 7.42
CA THR A 218 -1.72 6.14 6.32
C THR A 218 -2.32 4.87 5.71
N ASP A 219 -3.15 5.04 4.70
CA ASP A 219 -3.63 3.94 3.88
C ASP A 219 -2.47 3.38 3.01
N PRO A 220 -2.33 2.06 2.86
CA PRO A 220 -1.24 1.46 2.09
C PRO A 220 -1.12 2.01 0.65
N ASP A 221 -2.25 2.23 -0.03
CA ASP A 221 -2.25 2.73 -1.41
C ASP A 221 -1.82 4.20 -1.47
N ASP A 222 -2.21 5.00 -0.48
CA ASP A 222 -1.74 6.37 -0.34
C ASP A 222 -0.23 6.41 -0.03
N CYS A 223 0.27 5.50 0.81
CA CYS A 223 1.69 5.37 1.10
C CYS A 223 2.50 5.15 -0.18
N MET A 224 2.10 4.17 -0.99
CA MET A 224 2.73 3.86 -2.27
C MET A 224 2.60 5.01 -3.26
N SER A 225 1.45 5.69 -3.31
CA SER A 225 1.23 6.87 -4.17
C SER A 225 2.14 8.05 -3.84
N LEU A 226 2.63 8.13 -2.60
CA LEU A 226 3.62 9.11 -2.14
C LEU A 226 5.08 8.65 -2.36
N GLY A 227 5.29 7.43 -2.87
CA GLY A 227 6.61 6.81 -2.99
C GLY A 227 7.17 6.30 -1.66
N GLY A 228 6.30 6.06 -0.67
CA GLY A 228 6.65 5.45 0.60
C GLY A 228 6.51 3.93 0.57
N ILE A 229 7.09 3.27 1.57
CA ILE A 229 7.04 1.82 1.80
C ILE A 229 6.07 1.55 2.95
N PRO A 230 4.93 0.88 2.71
CA PRO A 230 4.05 0.47 3.80
C PRO A 230 4.73 -0.58 4.68
N LEU A 231 4.49 -0.54 5.99
CA LEU A 231 5.07 -1.50 6.94
C LEU A 231 4.49 -2.91 6.78
N GLY A 232 3.30 -3.03 6.19
CA GLY A 232 2.57 -4.28 6.08
C GLY A 232 2.02 -4.80 7.41
N ASP A 233 1.30 -5.92 7.35
CA ASP A 233 0.75 -6.63 8.51
C ASP A 233 -0.06 -5.76 9.50
N GLU A 234 -0.68 -4.68 9.03
CA GLU A 234 -1.41 -3.69 9.85
C GLU A 234 -0.51 -3.01 10.91
N LEU A 235 0.81 -3.05 10.72
CA LEU A 235 1.77 -2.51 11.69
C LEU A 235 1.75 -0.99 11.65
N LEU A 236 1.41 -0.34 12.75
CA LEU A 236 1.45 1.12 12.88
C LEU A 236 2.86 1.60 13.23
N CYS A 237 3.18 2.85 12.91
CA CYS A 237 4.44 3.52 13.26
C CYS A 237 4.74 3.50 14.76
N GLU A 238 3.73 3.57 15.63
CA GLU A 238 3.89 3.43 17.08
C GLU A 238 4.26 2.01 17.54
N ASP A 239 3.93 1.00 16.74
CA ASP A 239 4.22 -0.41 17.00
C ASP A 239 5.48 -0.88 16.25
N PHE A 240 5.96 -0.10 15.28
CA PHE A 240 7.21 -0.31 14.58
C PHE A 240 8.41 0.00 15.46
N ALA A 241 9.15 -1.05 15.83
CA ALA A 241 10.34 -0.92 16.67
C ALA A 241 11.62 -0.56 15.88
N GLY A 242 11.55 -0.51 14.54
CA GLY A 242 12.66 -0.17 13.64
C GLY A 242 12.69 1.32 13.27
N GLU A 243 13.73 1.72 12.56
CA GLU A 243 13.79 3.01 11.87
C GLU A 243 13.40 2.80 10.40
N CYS A 244 12.77 3.79 9.75
CA CYS A 244 12.33 3.62 8.36
C CYS A 244 13.49 3.31 7.38
N VAL A 245 14.70 3.73 7.74
CA VAL A 245 15.93 3.36 7.02
C VAL A 245 16.22 1.86 7.04
N ASP A 246 15.77 1.14 8.06
CA ASP A 246 16.00 -0.29 8.21
C ASP A 246 15.17 -1.11 7.19
N LEU A 247 14.06 -0.56 6.69
CA LEU A 247 13.24 -1.21 5.65
C LEU A 247 13.78 -0.99 4.25
N ILE A 248 14.61 0.03 4.06
CA ILE A 248 15.31 0.27 2.79
C ILE A 248 16.40 -0.78 2.60
N GLU A 249 16.96 -1.37 3.68
CA GLU A 249 17.95 -2.45 3.56
C GLU A 249 17.35 -3.76 3.02
N GLU A 250 16.02 -3.94 3.06
CA GLU A 250 15.32 -5.09 2.46
C GLU A 250 14.58 -4.71 1.16
N ALA A 251 14.64 -3.44 0.75
CA ALA A 251 14.10 -2.98 -0.52
C ALA A 251 15.14 -3.15 -1.62
N GLY A 252 14.65 -3.31 -2.85
CA GLY A 252 15.50 -3.45 -4.02
C GLY A 252 14.81 -2.95 -5.27
N ALA A 253 15.62 -2.80 -6.32
CA ALA A 253 15.20 -2.30 -7.61
C ALA A 253 14.14 -3.22 -8.20
N CYS A 254 12.95 -2.66 -8.39
CA CYS A 254 11.85 -3.29 -9.08
C CYS A 254 11.64 -2.60 -10.43
N CYS A 255 11.81 -3.35 -11.51
CA CYS A 255 11.52 -2.88 -12.85
C CYS A 255 10.04 -3.11 -13.19
N THR A 256 9.28 -2.03 -13.34
CA THR A 256 7.87 -2.05 -13.75
C THR A 256 7.70 -1.28 -15.07
N LYS A 257 7.21 -1.94 -16.14
CA LYS A 257 6.75 -1.31 -17.41
C LYS A 257 7.53 -0.05 -17.87
N ASP A 258 8.87 -0.10 -17.80
CA ASP A 258 9.89 0.91 -18.17
C ASP A 258 10.42 1.87 -17.06
N GLU A 259 10.01 1.72 -15.81
CA GLU A 259 10.47 2.52 -14.66
C GLU A 259 11.09 1.62 -13.57
N CYS A 260 12.16 2.10 -12.94
CA CYS A 260 12.72 1.46 -11.76
C CYS A 260 12.17 2.14 -10.51
N VAL A 261 11.63 1.35 -9.59
CA VAL A 261 11.18 1.80 -8.27
C VAL A 261 11.77 0.89 -7.19
N GLU A 262 12.17 1.46 -6.05
CA GLU A 262 12.63 0.67 -4.91
C GLU A 262 11.41 0.11 -4.19
N LEU A 263 11.22 -1.20 -4.22
CA LEU A 263 10.10 -1.90 -3.58
C LEU A 263 10.61 -3.10 -2.80
N SER A 264 9.79 -3.64 -1.90
CA SER A 264 10.03 -5.00 -1.41
C SER A 264 9.78 -6.01 -2.53
N ARG A 265 10.33 -7.22 -2.39
CA ARG A 265 10.11 -8.32 -3.33
C ARG A 265 8.62 -8.59 -3.56
N GLU A 266 7.83 -8.67 -2.49
CA GLU A 266 6.40 -8.95 -2.56
C GLU A 266 5.65 -7.84 -3.31
N ALA A 267 5.87 -6.57 -2.95
CA ALA A 267 5.23 -5.43 -3.61
C ALA A 267 5.62 -5.34 -5.10
N CYS A 268 6.88 -5.64 -5.43
CA CYS A 268 7.34 -5.68 -6.82
C CYS A 268 6.57 -6.72 -7.66
N LEU A 269 6.30 -7.89 -7.08
CA LEU A 269 5.57 -8.96 -7.77
C LEU A 269 4.08 -8.65 -7.93
N GLU A 270 3.47 -7.94 -6.98
CA GLU A 270 2.07 -7.48 -7.08
C GLU A 270 1.87 -6.49 -8.23
N GLU A 271 2.85 -5.62 -8.47
CA GLU A 271 2.86 -4.68 -9.60
C GLU A 271 3.20 -5.32 -10.96
N GLU A 272 3.27 -6.65 -11.03
CA GLU A 272 3.73 -7.41 -12.19
C GLU A 272 5.16 -7.00 -12.62
N GLY A 273 5.98 -6.53 -11.68
CA GLY A 273 7.35 -6.08 -11.89
C GLY A 273 8.39 -7.20 -11.80
N THR A 274 9.61 -6.89 -12.24
CA THR A 274 10.77 -7.77 -12.10
C THR A 274 11.67 -7.26 -10.98
N TYR A 275 11.78 -8.04 -9.91
CA TYR A 275 12.61 -7.71 -8.75
C TYR A 275 14.07 -8.11 -9.02
N LEU A 276 15.00 -7.16 -8.88
CA LEU A 276 16.42 -7.37 -9.20
C LEU A 276 17.26 -7.87 -8.01
N GLY A 277 16.67 -7.90 -6.80
CA GLY A 277 17.31 -8.36 -5.58
C GLY A 277 17.39 -7.27 -4.51
N ASP A 278 17.52 -7.69 -3.26
CA ASP A 278 17.61 -6.78 -2.12
C ASP A 278 18.88 -5.93 -2.20
N GLU A 279 18.82 -4.68 -1.70
CA GLU A 279 19.90 -3.68 -1.72
C GLU A 279 20.37 -3.25 -3.13
N VAL A 280 19.79 -3.78 -4.21
CA VAL A 280 20.07 -3.33 -5.58
C VAL A 280 19.36 -2.00 -5.79
N SER A 281 20.09 -0.90 -5.97
CA SER A 281 19.44 0.40 -6.13
C SER A 281 19.06 0.72 -7.57
N CYS A 282 17.93 1.37 -7.78
CA CYS A 282 17.51 1.96 -9.06
C CYS A 282 18.47 3.03 -9.60
N ASP A 283 19.28 3.63 -8.73
CA ASP A 283 20.33 4.58 -9.14
C ASP A 283 21.65 3.88 -9.55
N ASP A 284 21.72 2.55 -9.43
CA ASP A 284 22.88 1.79 -9.90
C ASP A 284 23.00 1.90 -11.43
N VAL A 285 24.23 2.09 -11.89
CA VAL A 285 24.56 2.22 -13.31
C VAL A 285 24.26 0.93 -14.09
N ASP A 286 24.20 -0.19 -13.39
CA ASP A 286 23.93 -1.51 -13.96
C ASP A 286 22.43 -1.86 -13.97
N VAL A 287 21.56 -1.03 -13.36
CA VAL A 287 20.10 -1.21 -13.40
C VAL A 287 19.53 -0.48 -14.62
N ASP A 288 19.07 -1.26 -15.60
CA ASP A 288 18.40 -0.75 -16.80
C ASP A 288 17.05 -1.46 -17.01
N CYS A 289 15.97 -0.81 -16.54
CA CYS A 289 14.60 -1.30 -16.71
C CYS A 289 14.03 -1.07 -18.11
N THR A 290 14.80 -0.51 -19.04
CA THR A 290 14.41 -0.34 -20.45
C THR A 290 14.92 -1.45 -21.36
N VAL A 291 15.74 -2.36 -20.82
CA VAL A 291 16.11 -3.58 -21.52
C VAL A 291 14.92 -4.52 -21.41
N GLU A 292 14.08 -4.55 -22.46
CA GLU A 292 13.31 -5.77 -22.75
C GLU A 292 14.32 -6.91 -22.71
N GLU A 293 14.12 -7.86 -21.76
CA GLU A 293 14.97 -9.01 -21.41
C GLU A 293 16.34 -9.01 -22.09
N PRO A 294 17.48 -8.92 -21.34
CA PRO A 294 18.79 -9.06 -21.96
C PRO A 294 18.75 -10.27 -22.88
N PRO A 295 19.12 -10.12 -24.16
CA PRO A 295 18.79 -11.13 -25.14
C PRO A 295 19.27 -12.47 -24.59
N GLU A 296 18.42 -13.50 -24.68
CA GLU A 296 18.75 -14.89 -24.32
C GLU A 296 19.81 -15.45 -25.30
N THR A 297 20.86 -14.67 -25.55
CA THR A 297 22.01 -15.01 -26.35
C THR A 297 22.90 -15.91 -25.53
N GLY A 298 23.40 -16.91 -26.23
CA GLY A 298 24.39 -17.84 -25.73
C GLY A 298 25.26 -18.30 -26.89
N ALA A 299 26.32 -19.01 -26.57
CA ALA A 299 27.22 -19.61 -27.51
C ALA A 299 26.46 -20.62 -28.35
N CYS A 300 26.48 -20.42 -29.67
CA CYS A 300 25.94 -21.35 -30.63
C CYS A 300 27.07 -21.91 -31.49
N CYS A 301 27.24 -23.22 -31.45
CA CYS A 301 28.18 -23.94 -32.28
C CYS A 301 27.50 -24.32 -33.61
N VAL A 302 27.85 -23.64 -34.70
CA VAL A 302 27.36 -23.94 -36.06
C VAL A 302 28.55 -24.28 -36.95
N ASP A 303 28.53 -25.45 -37.59
CA ASP A 303 29.58 -25.88 -38.53
C ASP A 303 31.02 -25.81 -37.96
N GLY A 304 31.18 -26.02 -36.65
CA GLY A 304 32.47 -25.97 -35.95
C GLY A 304 32.95 -24.57 -35.57
N GLU A 305 32.18 -23.52 -35.85
CA GLU A 305 32.44 -22.15 -35.42
C GLU A 305 31.45 -21.73 -34.31
N CYS A 306 31.96 -21.10 -33.26
CA CYS A 306 31.13 -20.54 -32.20
C CYS A 306 30.71 -19.11 -32.55
N VAL A 307 29.42 -18.82 -32.41
CA VAL A 307 28.84 -17.48 -32.54
C VAL A 307 27.81 -17.27 -31.43
N GLU A 308 27.86 -16.13 -30.74
CA GLU A 308 26.83 -15.76 -29.77
C GLU A 308 25.56 -15.30 -30.50
N MET A 309 24.45 -16.00 -30.28
CA MET A 309 23.14 -15.68 -30.88
C MET A 309 22.00 -16.23 -30.03
N GLU A 310 20.75 -15.90 -30.36
CA GLU A 310 19.56 -16.45 -29.68
C GLU A 310 19.38 -17.95 -29.95
N HIS A 311 18.81 -18.67 -28.97
CA HIS A 311 18.53 -20.11 -29.05
C HIS A 311 17.82 -20.53 -30.34
N ASP A 312 16.72 -19.85 -30.71
CA ASP A 312 15.94 -20.19 -31.91
C ASP A 312 16.73 -19.97 -33.20
N LYS A 313 17.62 -18.96 -33.23
CA LYS A 313 18.52 -18.70 -34.36
C LYS A 313 19.63 -19.73 -34.48
N CYS A 314 20.08 -20.25 -33.34
CA CYS A 314 21.03 -21.34 -33.29
C CYS A 314 20.44 -22.62 -33.91
N LEU A 315 19.23 -22.99 -33.48
CA LEU A 315 18.52 -24.16 -33.98
C LEU A 315 18.12 -24.04 -35.46
N GLU A 316 17.69 -22.85 -35.91
CA GLU A 316 17.39 -22.58 -37.33
C GLU A 316 18.60 -22.80 -38.24
N GLN A 317 19.81 -22.56 -37.74
CA GLN A 317 21.07 -22.77 -38.46
C GLN A 317 21.62 -24.19 -38.30
N GLY A 318 20.93 -25.05 -37.55
CA GLY A 318 21.35 -26.43 -37.30
C GLY A 318 22.53 -26.54 -36.33
N GLY A 319 22.78 -25.50 -35.53
CA GLY A 319 23.81 -25.50 -34.50
C GLY A 319 23.33 -26.07 -33.16
N GLU A 320 24.28 -26.23 -32.26
CA GLU A 320 24.06 -26.66 -30.87
C GLU A 320 24.24 -25.47 -29.93
N PHE A 321 23.19 -25.18 -29.15
CA PHE A 321 23.15 -24.03 -28.25
C PHE A 321 23.66 -24.43 -26.86
N ALA A 322 24.66 -23.70 -26.36
CA ALA A 322 25.33 -24.04 -25.10
C ALA A 322 24.56 -23.60 -23.84
N GLY A 323 23.51 -22.79 -24.00
CA GLY A 323 22.72 -22.24 -22.90
C GLY A 323 22.79 -20.71 -22.84
N VAL A 324 21.77 -20.09 -22.25
CA VAL A 324 21.68 -18.64 -22.11
C VAL A 324 22.81 -18.14 -21.19
N GLY A 325 23.51 -17.08 -21.59
CA GLY A 325 24.60 -16.48 -20.83
C GLY A 325 25.96 -17.18 -20.98
N VAL A 326 26.04 -18.35 -21.62
CA VAL A 326 27.32 -18.99 -21.97
C VAL A 326 27.91 -18.25 -23.17
N THR A 327 29.12 -17.69 -23.05
CA THR A 327 29.80 -16.97 -24.14
C THR A 327 30.67 -17.89 -24.97
N CYS A 328 31.09 -17.46 -26.15
CA CYS A 328 32.01 -18.28 -26.97
C CYS A 328 33.39 -18.47 -26.31
N ASP A 329 33.75 -17.59 -25.37
CA ASP A 329 34.99 -17.71 -24.60
C ASP A 329 34.89 -18.77 -23.49
N ASP A 330 33.67 -19.14 -23.07
CA ASP A 330 33.40 -20.18 -22.07
C ASP A 330 33.44 -21.61 -22.66
N ILE A 331 33.41 -21.73 -23.99
CA ILE A 331 33.55 -23.01 -24.69
C ILE A 331 35.02 -23.47 -24.60
N VAL A 332 35.29 -24.38 -23.67
CA VAL A 332 36.61 -25.00 -23.51
C VAL A 332 36.81 -26.08 -24.57
N GLY A 333 37.25 -25.70 -25.78
CA GLY A 333 37.57 -26.65 -26.85
C GLY A 333 37.30 -26.13 -28.26
N GLU A 334 37.23 -27.06 -29.24
CA GLU A 334 36.60 -26.82 -30.55
C GLU A 334 35.12 -27.24 -30.44
N CYS A 335 34.23 -26.67 -31.26
CA CYS A 335 32.78 -26.97 -31.32
C CYS A 335 32.43 -28.42 -31.75
N ASP A 336 33.30 -29.38 -31.48
CA ASP A 336 33.21 -30.81 -31.83
C ASP A 336 33.24 -31.73 -30.58
N GLU A 337 33.48 -31.19 -29.37
CA GLU A 337 33.32 -31.94 -28.12
C GLU A 337 31.94 -31.64 -27.51
N PRO A 338 31.19 -32.64 -27.03
CA PRO A 338 29.86 -32.43 -26.47
C PRO A 338 29.96 -31.40 -25.36
N VAL A 339 29.19 -30.32 -25.50
CA VAL A 339 29.11 -29.26 -24.51
C VAL A 339 28.59 -29.90 -23.23
N SER A 340 29.41 -29.86 -22.18
CA SER A 340 29.03 -30.37 -20.88
C SER A 340 27.92 -29.48 -20.33
N ASP A 341 26.72 -30.02 -20.14
CA ASP A 341 25.62 -29.39 -19.41
C ASP A 341 25.77 -29.52 -17.88
N ASP A 342 26.92 -30.05 -17.44
CA ASP A 342 27.29 -30.13 -16.04
C ASP A 342 27.55 -28.74 -15.43
N GLY A 343 27.21 -28.63 -14.16
CA GLY A 343 27.46 -27.48 -13.31
C GLY A 343 27.58 -27.91 -11.86
N ALA A 344 27.96 -26.99 -10.98
CA ALA A 344 28.06 -27.27 -9.55
C ALA A 344 26.67 -27.61 -8.98
N CYS A 345 26.57 -28.78 -8.36
CA CYS A 345 25.40 -29.27 -7.66
C CYS A 345 25.72 -29.41 -6.17
N CYS A 346 24.97 -28.71 -5.33
CA CYS A 346 25.11 -28.78 -3.88
C CYS A 346 24.06 -29.71 -3.26
N THR A 347 24.52 -30.73 -2.53
CA THR A 347 23.70 -31.61 -1.67
C THR A 347 24.37 -31.77 -0.32
N ASP A 348 23.71 -31.41 0.78
CA ASP A 348 24.15 -31.67 2.18
C ASP A 348 25.66 -31.47 2.41
N ASP A 349 26.14 -30.22 2.28
CA ASP A 349 27.57 -29.81 2.36
C ASP A 349 28.52 -30.38 1.28
N MET A 350 28.02 -31.14 0.30
CA MET A 350 28.81 -31.73 -0.77
C MET A 350 28.51 -31.05 -2.10
N CYS A 351 29.56 -30.64 -2.80
CA CYS A 351 29.47 -30.14 -4.17
C CYS A 351 30.00 -31.19 -5.15
N GLU A 352 29.22 -31.47 -6.20
CA GLU A 352 29.64 -32.27 -7.36
C GLU A 352 29.32 -31.54 -8.66
N VAL A 353 30.18 -31.67 -9.68
CA VAL A 353 29.90 -31.12 -11.03
C VAL A 353 29.18 -32.19 -11.84
N ILE A 354 27.87 -32.02 -12.03
CA ILE A 354 26.95 -32.97 -12.69
C ILE A 354 25.83 -32.21 -13.42
N ASP A 355 25.11 -32.85 -14.33
CA ASP A 355 23.98 -32.24 -15.03
C ASP A 355 22.81 -31.87 -14.10
N ARG A 356 22.01 -30.88 -14.51
CA ARG A 356 20.86 -30.37 -13.74
C ARG A 356 19.88 -31.47 -13.34
N VAL A 357 19.56 -32.39 -14.24
CA VAL A 357 18.52 -33.41 -14.00
C VAL A 357 18.98 -34.36 -12.90
N THR A 358 20.24 -34.81 -12.98
CA THR A 358 20.83 -35.66 -11.94
C THR A 358 20.93 -34.91 -10.60
N CYS A 359 21.24 -33.62 -10.61
CA CYS A 359 21.29 -32.79 -9.40
C CYS A 359 19.94 -32.70 -8.69
N GLU A 360 18.88 -32.35 -9.44
CA GLU A 360 17.53 -32.18 -8.90
C GLU A 360 16.90 -33.52 -8.47
N GLU A 361 17.12 -34.61 -9.21
CA GLU A 361 16.68 -35.95 -8.80
C GLU A 361 17.38 -36.43 -7.52
N GLY A 362 18.60 -35.94 -7.27
CA GLY A 362 19.36 -36.15 -6.04
C GLY A 362 18.92 -35.28 -4.86
N GLY A 363 18.01 -34.33 -5.07
CA GLY A 363 17.59 -33.35 -4.06
C GLY A 363 18.57 -32.19 -3.87
N GLY A 364 19.47 -31.97 -4.82
CA GLY A 364 20.48 -30.91 -4.77
C GLY A 364 20.05 -29.59 -5.40
N VAL A 365 20.82 -28.54 -5.12
CA VAL A 365 20.68 -27.22 -5.71
C VAL A 365 21.70 -27.05 -6.83
N PHE A 366 21.22 -26.84 -8.06
CA PHE A 366 22.06 -26.65 -9.24
C PHE A 366 22.38 -25.17 -9.47
N TRP A 367 23.67 -24.83 -9.52
CA TRP A 367 24.16 -23.44 -9.57
C TRP A 367 24.37 -22.90 -10.99
N GLY A 368 24.06 -23.69 -12.01
CA GLY A 368 24.13 -23.29 -13.42
C GLY A 368 25.24 -24.01 -14.18
N VAL A 369 25.05 -24.13 -15.49
CA VAL A 369 25.99 -24.81 -16.39
C VAL A 369 27.35 -24.10 -16.38
N GLY A 370 28.44 -24.86 -16.37
CA GLY A 370 29.80 -24.30 -16.39
C GLY A 370 30.31 -23.77 -15.06
N THR A 371 29.49 -23.81 -14.00
CA THR A 371 29.96 -23.53 -12.63
C THR A 371 30.74 -24.72 -12.07
N ASP A 372 31.85 -24.46 -11.38
CA ASP A 372 32.67 -25.48 -10.73
C ASP A 372 32.57 -25.35 -9.21
N CYS A 373 32.68 -26.48 -8.51
CA CYS A 373 32.64 -26.56 -7.05
C CYS A 373 33.78 -25.83 -6.32
N ASP A 374 34.86 -25.50 -7.02
CA ASP A 374 35.96 -24.68 -6.49
C ASP A 374 35.71 -23.16 -6.62
N SER A 375 34.56 -22.75 -7.19
CA SER A 375 34.20 -21.33 -7.31
C SER A 375 33.95 -20.68 -5.95
N ALA A 376 34.39 -19.43 -5.80
CA ALA A 376 34.31 -18.68 -4.55
C ALA A 376 32.86 -18.31 -4.15
N ASP A 377 31.95 -18.35 -5.12
CA ASP A 377 30.54 -17.96 -4.95
C ASP A 377 29.63 -19.16 -4.59
N ILE A 378 30.19 -20.38 -4.55
CA ILE A 378 29.44 -21.61 -4.26
C ILE A 378 29.61 -21.99 -2.79
N GLU A 379 28.58 -21.70 -1.99
CA GLU A 379 28.46 -22.19 -0.61
C GLU A 379 27.30 -23.17 -0.51
N CYS A 380 27.61 -24.47 -0.35
CA CYS A 380 26.57 -25.47 -0.13
C CYS A 380 26.01 -25.30 1.29
N PRO A 381 24.69 -25.08 1.46
CA PRO A 381 24.10 -24.96 2.78
C PRO A 381 24.20 -26.30 3.54
N ALA A 382 24.56 -26.21 4.82
CA ALA A 382 24.57 -27.36 5.72
C ALA A 382 23.15 -27.79 6.04
N ASP A 383 22.90 -29.10 6.05
CA ASP A 383 21.62 -29.68 6.45
C ASP A 383 21.40 -29.46 7.97
N ASP A 384 20.59 -28.45 8.32
CA ASP A 384 20.03 -28.27 9.66
C ASP A 384 18.88 -29.28 9.87
N GLY A 385 19.26 -30.56 10.03
CA GLY A 385 18.33 -31.69 10.10
C GLY A 385 17.32 -31.73 11.24
#